data_AF-A0A351RD01-F1
#
_entry.id   AF-A0A351RD01-F1
#
_cell.length_a   1.000
_cell.length_b   1.000
_cell.length_c   1.000
_cell.angle_alpha   90.00
_cell.angle_beta   90.00
_cell.angle_gamma   90.00
#
_symmetry.space_group_name_H-M   'P 1'
#
loop_
_entity.id
_entity.type
_entity.pdbx_description
1 polymer ?
#
loop_
_entity_poly.entity_id
_entity_poly.type
_entity_poly.pdbx_seq_one_letter_code
_entity_poly.pdbx_strand_id
1 'polypeptide(L)'
;MNNPIKQRSMLTWPIIRKGLAYILSGKFRLKNAHLPAERHTVPANFIGVCVASATDPSMDDYVIAELRVLGIYQVRLDFTYGDLESFNARFLQRLINDGFHVTLHLIQPFSHARNMESKTEQEAWQSFLINVLNRFGRHVARVEIGNTINRKRWAGYTVDGFLAAWNIAYTTIKQHGIELAGPNVTDFEPIYNIGILSLLKAKQQLPDTHSNNLFSERVSEPERFDHRILKYRWATALKFNLIKKARLLRKVGHDFGIQRFISPVAFWAIYRIQRLLPDGEQKQADYAARYMLLNAASGALDQAFWGAFICQREGLIDDGLTDAEYPALERVTHYASVDGKQSNFWRHASFNAIKSVATMIQGAEYIKAISSANGLEIHHFQTNTHDIHALWTINGKVALLQDIYDITDINNTKIIHRDGHLLNAQTHIVSESPIYIRWPKDQPVIIKDTATLAKDLAIHAHIQALQYYPFRQDNWFGMILA
;
A
#
# COMPACT_ATOMS: atom_id res chain seq x y z
N MET A 1 -12.10 4.27 43.21
CA MET A 1 -12.45 4.24 41.78
C MET A 1 -11.38 5.00 41.02
N ASN A 2 -10.36 4.29 40.50
CA ASN A 2 -9.29 4.93 39.74
C ASN A 2 -9.84 5.42 38.40
N ASN A 3 -9.87 6.73 38.20
CA ASN A 3 -10.09 7.32 36.88
C ASN A 3 -9.03 6.72 35.94
N PRO A 4 -9.40 6.00 34.85
CA PRO A 4 -8.41 5.46 33.94
C PRO A 4 -7.64 6.63 33.34
N ILE A 5 -6.35 6.75 33.65
CA ILE A 5 -5.48 7.80 33.11
C ILE A 5 -5.68 7.82 31.60
N LYS A 6 -6.16 8.93 31.06
CA LYS A 6 -6.47 9.06 29.63
C LYS A 6 -5.14 8.97 28.87
N GLN A 7 -5.02 8.00 27.96
CA GLN A 7 -3.82 7.85 27.11
C GLN A 7 -3.42 9.21 26.51
N ARG A 8 -2.14 9.59 26.55
CA ARG A 8 -1.71 10.88 25.96
C ARG A 8 -1.56 10.75 24.45
N SER A 9 -1.69 11.87 23.73
CA SER A 9 -1.45 11.90 22.29
C SER A 9 0.06 11.96 22.03
N MET A 10 0.53 11.27 21.01
CA MET A 10 1.87 11.45 20.47
C MET A 10 2.03 12.83 19.79
N LEU A 11 0.94 13.52 19.42
CA LEU A 11 1.01 14.88 18.87
C LEU A 11 1.20 15.92 19.98
N THR A 12 2.43 16.08 20.44
CA THR A 12 2.81 17.08 21.46
C THR A 12 3.20 18.41 20.83
N TRP A 13 3.22 19.49 21.62
CA TRP A 13 3.65 20.80 21.14
C TRP A 13 5.07 20.81 20.53
N PRO A 14 6.07 20.11 21.10
CA PRO A 14 7.36 19.95 20.44
C PRO A 14 7.29 19.35 19.03
N ILE A 15 6.46 18.32 18.81
CA ILE A 15 6.26 17.68 17.50
C ILE A 15 5.56 18.65 16.54
N ILE A 16 4.50 19.32 16.99
CA ILE A 16 3.79 20.32 16.20
C ILE A 16 4.73 21.45 15.77
N ARG A 17 5.49 22.01 16.72
CA ARG A 17 6.43 23.12 16.46
C ARG A 17 7.48 22.74 15.43
N LYS A 18 8.05 21.54 15.52
CA LYS A 18 9.03 21.02 14.54
C LYS A 18 8.39 20.84 13.15
N GLY A 19 7.19 20.26 13.09
CA GLY A 19 6.44 20.10 11.85
C GLY A 19 6.11 21.43 11.17
N LEU A 20 5.57 22.39 11.93
CA LEU A 20 5.25 23.72 11.44
C LEU A 20 6.50 24.48 11.01
N ALA A 21 7.58 24.45 11.79
CA ALA A 21 8.84 25.10 11.39
C ALA A 21 9.37 24.57 10.06
N TYR A 22 9.31 23.24 9.85
CA TYR A 22 9.69 22.63 8.57
C TYR A 22 8.80 23.11 7.41
N ILE A 23 7.48 23.08 7.60
CA ILE A 23 6.52 23.51 6.57
C ILE A 23 6.68 24.99 6.24
N LEU A 24 6.73 25.86 7.25
CA LEU A 24 6.86 27.31 7.11
C LEU A 24 8.21 27.74 6.51
N SER A 25 9.26 26.93 6.69
CA SER A 25 10.55 27.13 6.01
C SER A 25 10.53 26.79 4.51
N GLY A 26 9.38 26.40 3.95
CA GLY A 26 9.21 26.05 2.54
C GLY A 26 9.72 24.66 2.16
N LYS A 27 10.28 23.89 3.11
CA LYS A 27 10.81 22.54 2.86
C LYS A 27 9.74 21.51 2.53
N PHE A 28 8.48 21.75 2.89
CA PHE A 28 7.35 20.86 2.55
C PHE A 28 6.71 21.23 1.20
N ARG A 29 7.53 21.48 0.18
CA ARG A 29 7.08 21.83 -1.16
C ARG A 29 7.89 21.06 -2.20
N LEU A 30 7.19 20.57 -3.22
CA LEU A 30 7.78 19.97 -4.40
C LEU A 30 6.96 20.40 -5.63
N LYS A 31 7.63 20.92 -6.66
CA LYS A 31 6.98 21.39 -7.89
C LYS A 31 6.34 20.20 -8.60
N ASN A 32 5.10 20.37 -9.06
CA ASN A 32 4.33 19.34 -9.78
C ASN A 32 4.33 17.97 -9.10
N ALA A 33 4.36 17.95 -7.77
CA ALA A 33 4.42 16.71 -6.98
C ALA A 33 3.24 15.76 -7.23
N HIS A 34 2.13 16.27 -7.78
CA HIS A 34 0.93 15.49 -8.10
C HIS A 34 1.06 14.67 -9.39
N LEU A 35 2.08 14.94 -10.20
CA LEU A 35 2.37 14.18 -11.41
C LEU A 35 3.46 13.13 -11.12
N PRO A 36 3.48 11.99 -11.82
CA PRO A 36 4.57 11.02 -11.76
C PRO A 36 5.94 11.64 -12.04
N ALA A 37 7.00 11.01 -11.51
CA ALA A 37 8.36 11.27 -11.98
C ALA A 37 8.57 10.47 -13.27
N GLU A 38 9.28 11.03 -14.25
CA GLU A 38 9.63 10.29 -15.47
C GLU A 38 10.93 9.52 -15.27
N ARG A 39 11.05 8.38 -15.96
CA ARG A 39 12.26 7.57 -16.09
C ARG A 39 12.87 7.15 -14.75
N HIS A 40 12.31 6.10 -14.17
CA HIS A 40 12.89 5.44 -13.01
C HIS A 40 12.58 3.95 -12.98
N THR A 41 13.49 3.17 -12.39
CA THR A 41 13.29 1.74 -12.18
C THR A 41 12.26 1.51 -11.08
N VAL A 42 11.26 0.68 -11.35
CA VAL A 42 10.41 0.08 -10.33
C VAL A 42 11.17 -1.09 -9.73
N PRO A 43 11.37 -1.16 -8.39
CA PRO A 43 12.10 -2.25 -7.77
C PRO A 43 11.57 -3.64 -8.18
N ALA A 44 12.48 -4.60 -8.39
CA ALA A 44 12.12 -5.99 -8.74
C ALA A 44 11.27 -6.68 -7.65
N ASN A 45 11.32 -6.14 -6.45
CA ASN A 45 10.61 -6.61 -5.26
C ASN A 45 9.69 -5.52 -4.67
N PHE A 46 9.06 -4.74 -5.56
CA PHE A 46 8.29 -3.57 -5.16
C PHE A 46 7.02 -3.90 -4.37
N ILE A 47 6.29 -4.96 -4.72
CA ILE A 47 5.00 -5.27 -4.10
C ILE A 47 5.19 -6.34 -3.02
N GLY A 48 4.60 -6.10 -1.85
CA GLY A 48 4.56 -7.07 -0.76
C GLY A 48 3.17 -7.27 -0.15
N VAL A 49 3.05 -8.24 0.75
CA VAL A 49 1.80 -8.51 1.49
C VAL A 49 2.05 -8.74 2.99
N CYS A 50 1.11 -8.31 3.84
CA CYS A 50 1.13 -8.60 5.28
C CYS A 50 0.53 -9.99 5.53
N VAL A 51 1.24 -10.86 6.23
CA VAL A 51 0.89 -12.26 6.43
C VAL A 51 0.76 -12.60 7.92
N ALA A 52 -0.06 -13.60 8.19
CA ALA A 52 -0.17 -14.27 9.49
C ALA A 52 -0.48 -15.75 9.24
N SER A 53 -0.41 -16.57 10.27
CA SER A 53 -0.81 -17.99 10.23
C SER A 53 -1.69 -18.33 11.43
N ALA A 54 -1.88 -19.61 11.72
CA ALA A 54 -2.70 -20.11 12.80
C ALA A 54 -1.97 -21.20 13.61
N THR A 55 -2.57 -21.60 14.74
CA THR A 55 -2.06 -22.71 15.54
C THR A 55 -1.94 -23.99 14.72
N ASP A 56 -2.93 -24.26 13.86
CA ASP A 56 -2.93 -25.37 12.90
C ASP A 56 -1.78 -25.23 11.88
N PRO A 57 -0.80 -26.15 11.86
CA PRO A 57 0.32 -26.10 10.93
C PRO A 57 -0.08 -26.14 9.45
N SER A 58 -1.25 -26.68 9.09
CA SER A 58 -1.69 -26.70 7.69
C SER A 58 -1.89 -25.29 7.12
N MET A 59 -2.14 -24.30 8.00
CA MET A 59 -2.28 -22.91 7.62
C MET A 59 -0.97 -22.34 7.07
N ASP A 60 0.18 -22.80 7.59
CA ASP A 60 1.49 -22.40 7.05
C ASP A 60 1.60 -22.84 5.58
N ASP A 61 1.25 -24.09 5.28
CA ASP A 61 1.29 -24.63 3.91
C ASP A 61 0.33 -23.90 2.98
N TYR A 62 -0.89 -23.58 3.45
CA TYR A 62 -1.85 -22.82 2.69
C TYR A 62 -1.33 -21.43 2.34
N VAL A 63 -0.84 -20.67 3.34
CA VAL A 63 -0.35 -19.30 3.12
C VAL A 63 0.84 -19.31 2.14
N ILE A 64 1.79 -20.24 2.30
CA ILE A 64 2.92 -20.37 1.38
C ILE A 64 2.45 -20.70 -0.04
N ALA A 65 1.52 -21.64 -0.20
CA ALA A 65 0.99 -22.02 -1.51
C ALA A 65 0.32 -20.81 -2.20
N GLU A 66 -0.50 -20.07 -1.48
CA GLU A 66 -1.18 -18.89 -2.00
C GLU A 66 -0.21 -17.75 -2.35
N LEU A 67 0.83 -17.53 -1.55
CA LEU A 67 1.90 -16.57 -1.87
C LEU A 67 2.65 -16.94 -3.16
N ARG A 68 2.92 -18.23 -3.37
CA ARG A 68 3.53 -18.73 -4.62
C ARG A 68 2.61 -18.53 -5.81
N VAL A 69 1.30 -18.76 -5.66
CA VAL A 69 0.32 -18.49 -6.71
C VAL A 69 0.23 -16.99 -7.01
N LEU A 70 0.33 -16.14 -5.98
CA LEU A 70 0.37 -14.68 -6.10
C LEU A 70 1.65 -14.18 -6.77
N GLY A 71 2.76 -14.92 -6.65
CA GLY A 71 4.06 -14.57 -7.20
C GLY A 71 4.80 -13.48 -6.42
N ILE A 72 4.44 -13.26 -5.15
CA ILE A 72 5.00 -12.22 -4.29
C ILE A 72 5.86 -12.86 -3.20
N TYR A 73 7.11 -12.41 -3.10
CA TYR A 73 8.10 -12.93 -2.14
C TYR A 73 8.44 -11.94 -1.02
N GLN A 74 7.87 -10.73 -1.04
CA GLN A 74 8.04 -9.73 0.00
C GLN A 74 6.88 -9.83 0.99
N VAL A 75 7.19 -10.21 2.22
CA VAL A 75 6.17 -10.44 3.25
C VAL A 75 6.47 -9.60 4.48
N ARG A 76 5.41 -9.18 5.14
CA ARG A 76 5.49 -8.49 6.43
C ARG A 76 4.75 -9.31 7.48
N LEU A 77 5.46 -9.70 8.54
CA LEU A 77 4.90 -10.49 9.63
C LEU A 77 4.99 -9.68 10.92
N ASP A 78 3.86 -9.56 11.61
CA ASP A 78 3.82 -8.99 12.95
C ASP A 78 4.25 -10.04 13.98
N PHE A 79 5.05 -9.63 14.96
CA PHE A 79 5.61 -10.53 15.96
C PHE A 79 5.71 -9.81 17.32
N THR A 80 5.21 -10.45 18.37
CA THR A 80 5.04 -9.85 19.70
C THR A 80 5.43 -10.80 20.82
N TYR A 81 5.21 -10.39 22.07
CA TYR A 81 5.56 -11.17 23.25
C TYR A 81 4.88 -12.54 23.25
N GLY A 82 5.65 -13.58 23.55
CA GLY A 82 5.19 -14.97 23.53
C GLY A 82 5.33 -15.67 22.17
N ASP A 83 5.54 -14.94 21.08
CA ASP A 83 5.55 -15.54 19.74
C ASP A 83 6.76 -16.43 19.45
N LEU A 84 7.86 -16.27 20.20
CA LEU A 84 9.04 -17.12 20.10
C LEU A 84 8.74 -18.61 20.34
N GLU A 85 7.73 -18.89 21.17
CA GLU A 85 7.33 -20.24 21.55
C GLU A 85 5.97 -20.63 20.96
N SER A 86 5.41 -19.81 20.06
CA SER A 86 4.09 -20.01 19.45
C SER A 86 4.19 -20.48 17.99
N PHE A 87 3.04 -20.65 17.34
CA PHE A 87 2.97 -20.91 15.90
C PHE A 87 3.60 -19.79 15.05
N ASN A 88 3.71 -18.56 15.57
CA ASN A 88 4.33 -17.46 14.84
C ASN A 88 5.83 -17.70 14.61
N ALA A 89 6.56 -18.27 15.57
CA ALA A 89 7.96 -18.66 15.36
C ALA A 89 8.10 -19.80 14.32
N ARG A 90 7.18 -20.76 14.33
CA ARG A 90 7.12 -21.83 13.32
C ARG A 90 6.88 -21.24 11.93
N PHE A 91 5.90 -20.37 11.80
CA PHE A 91 5.54 -19.73 10.54
C PHE A 91 6.66 -18.82 10.01
N LEU A 92 7.28 -18.01 10.88
CA LEU A 92 8.45 -17.20 10.52
C LEU A 92 9.60 -18.07 9.99
N GLN A 93 9.92 -19.16 10.68
CA GLN A 93 10.95 -20.10 10.21
C GLN A 93 10.59 -20.69 8.85
N ARG A 94 9.31 -21.02 8.62
CA ARG A 94 8.84 -21.54 7.34
C ARG A 94 8.98 -20.51 6.22
N LEU A 95 8.59 -19.25 6.44
CA LEU A 95 8.77 -18.17 5.45
C LEU A 95 10.25 -18.01 5.07
N ILE A 96 11.15 -18.00 6.05
CA ILE A 96 12.60 -17.90 5.84
C ILE A 96 13.10 -19.08 5.00
N ASN A 97 12.75 -20.31 5.37
CA ASN A 97 13.21 -21.53 4.70
C ASN A 97 12.71 -21.62 3.26
N ASP A 98 11.51 -21.10 2.99
CA ASP A 98 10.89 -21.12 1.67
C ASP A 98 11.31 -19.92 0.80
N GLY A 99 12.28 -19.12 1.26
CA GLY A 99 12.92 -18.05 0.47
C GLY A 99 12.18 -16.72 0.46
N PHE A 100 11.23 -16.49 1.37
CA PHE A 100 10.54 -15.21 1.48
C PHE A 100 11.41 -14.16 2.16
N HIS A 101 11.33 -12.93 1.65
CA HIS A 101 11.99 -11.77 2.24
C HIS A 101 11.07 -11.15 3.29
N VAL A 102 11.38 -11.43 4.56
CA VAL A 102 10.55 -11.03 5.69
C VAL A 102 10.95 -9.65 6.20
N THR A 103 10.01 -8.71 6.19
CA THR A 103 10.01 -7.55 7.09
C THR A 103 9.36 -7.99 8.40
N LEU A 104 10.17 -8.18 9.44
CA LEU A 104 9.71 -8.59 10.75
C LEU A 104 9.32 -7.35 11.56
N HIS A 105 8.02 -7.16 11.78
CA HIS A 105 7.50 -6.03 12.52
C HIS A 105 7.35 -6.41 14.00
N LEU A 106 8.25 -5.88 14.83
CA LEU A 106 8.31 -6.22 16.25
C LEU A 106 7.44 -5.25 17.04
N ILE A 107 6.36 -5.77 17.62
CA ILE A 107 5.31 -4.98 18.25
C ILE A 107 5.24 -5.24 19.74
N GLN A 108 5.08 -4.17 20.50
CA GLN A 108 4.70 -4.25 21.91
C GLN A 108 3.18 -4.22 22.04
N PRO A 109 2.56 -5.11 22.85
CA PRO A 109 1.13 -5.01 23.11
C PRO A 109 0.80 -3.66 23.76
N PHE A 110 -0.43 -3.18 23.57
CA PHE A 110 -0.84 -1.83 23.99
C PHE A 110 -0.50 -1.49 25.45
N SER A 111 -0.73 -2.43 26.38
CA SER A 111 -0.44 -2.26 27.81
C SER A 111 1.04 -2.06 28.10
N HIS A 112 1.89 -2.79 27.38
CA HIS A 112 3.35 -2.72 27.47
C HIS A 112 3.89 -1.42 26.86
N ALA A 113 3.44 -1.08 25.64
CA ALA A 113 3.78 0.18 24.98
C ALA A 113 3.46 1.42 25.85
N ARG A 114 2.34 1.36 26.57
CA ARG A 114 1.89 2.40 27.50
C ARG A 114 2.78 2.58 28.72
N ASN A 115 3.49 1.53 29.13
CA ASN A 115 4.33 1.51 30.32
C ASN A 115 5.82 1.66 30.02
N MET A 116 6.20 2.03 28.79
CA MET A 116 7.61 2.09 28.36
C MET A 116 8.51 3.10 29.07
N GLU A 117 7.95 3.98 29.91
CA GLU A 117 8.75 4.83 30.80
C GLU A 117 9.26 4.06 32.04
N SER A 118 8.73 2.87 32.31
CA SER A 118 9.18 1.97 33.37
C SER A 118 10.42 1.18 32.97
N LYS A 119 11.40 1.07 33.87
CA LYS A 119 12.61 0.26 33.66
C LYS A 119 12.30 -1.22 33.45
N THR A 120 11.38 -1.79 34.22
CA THR A 120 10.98 -3.20 34.08
C THR A 120 10.42 -3.49 32.69
N GLU A 121 9.65 -2.57 32.12
CA GLU A 121 9.11 -2.74 30.78
C GLU A 121 10.20 -2.57 29.71
N GLN A 122 11.14 -1.65 29.92
CA GLN A 122 12.31 -1.49 29.06
C GLN A 122 13.19 -2.74 29.03
N GLU A 123 13.43 -3.36 30.19
CA GLU A 123 14.18 -4.62 30.32
C GLU A 123 13.47 -5.79 29.62
N ALA A 124 12.14 -5.87 29.76
CA ALA A 124 11.33 -6.86 29.06
C ALA A 124 11.40 -6.68 27.53
N TRP A 125 11.27 -5.44 27.05
CA TRP A 125 11.40 -5.11 25.63
C TRP A 125 12.78 -5.45 25.08
N GLN A 126 13.84 -5.08 25.80
CA GLN A 126 15.21 -5.41 25.42
C GLN A 126 15.43 -6.92 25.35
N SER A 127 14.97 -7.66 26.34
CA SER A 127 15.10 -9.12 26.40
C SER A 127 14.37 -9.79 25.23
N PHE A 128 13.14 -9.35 24.93
CA PHE A 128 12.39 -9.82 23.77
C PHE A 128 13.15 -9.58 22.47
N LEU A 129 13.62 -8.35 22.23
CA LEU A 129 14.38 -8.01 21.03
C LEU A 129 15.63 -8.88 20.89
N ILE A 130 16.44 -9.00 21.95
CA ILE A 130 17.66 -9.82 21.92
C ILE A 130 17.33 -11.27 21.56
N ASN A 131 16.32 -11.86 22.19
CA ASN A 131 15.95 -13.25 21.95
C ASN A 131 15.45 -13.48 20.50
N VAL A 132 14.64 -12.56 19.98
CA VAL A 132 14.16 -12.63 18.59
C VAL A 132 15.30 -12.44 17.59
N LEU A 133 16.17 -11.44 17.77
CA LEU A 133 17.25 -11.16 16.84
C LEU A 133 18.35 -12.23 16.88
N ASN A 134 18.63 -12.82 18.04
CA ASN A 134 19.55 -13.96 18.16
C ASN A 134 19.06 -15.16 17.33
N ARG A 135 17.75 -15.41 17.32
CA ARG A 135 17.17 -16.56 16.63
C ARG A 135 16.95 -16.31 15.13
N PHE A 136 16.39 -15.16 14.77
CA PHE A 136 15.92 -14.90 13.40
C PHE A 136 16.60 -13.72 12.71
N GLY A 137 17.32 -12.87 13.44
CA GLY A 137 17.78 -11.56 12.96
C GLY A 137 18.63 -11.61 11.69
N ARG A 138 19.50 -12.62 11.55
CA ARG A 138 20.35 -12.80 10.35
C ARG A 138 19.60 -13.27 9.10
N HIS A 139 18.34 -13.70 9.26
CA HIS A 139 17.56 -14.34 8.22
C HIS A 139 16.39 -13.48 7.72
N VAL A 140 16.12 -12.35 8.39
CA VAL A 140 15.08 -11.40 7.97
C VAL A 140 15.69 -10.30 7.09
N ALA A 141 14.91 -9.78 6.15
CA ALA A 141 15.36 -8.69 5.28
C ALA A 141 15.45 -7.37 6.06
N ARG A 142 14.56 -7.16 7.03
CA ARG A 142 14.47 -5.94 7.82
C ARG A 142 13.71 -6.18 9.12
N VAL A 143 14.01 -5.37 10.14
CA VAL A 143 13.16 -5.22 11.32
C VAL A 143 12.46 -3.87 11.29
N GLU A 144 11.14 -3.86 11.45
CA GLU A 144 10.36 -2.64 11.59
C GLU A 144 9.97 -2.39 13.05
N ILE A 145 10.12 -1.13 13.51
CA ILE A 145 9.79 -0.69 14.87
C ILE A 145 8.85 0.52 14.84
N GLY A 146 8.00 0.59 15.85
CA GLY A 146 6.83 1.46 15.91
C GLY A 146 5.58 0.63 15.67
N ASN A 147 4.41 1.23 15.79
CA ASN A 147 3.16 0.62 15.39
C ASN A 147 2.05 1.67 15.40
N THR A 148 1.66 2.16 14.22
CA THR A 148 0.60 3.17 14.07
C THR A 148 0.75 4.33 15.07
N ILE A 149 1.97 4.84 15.29
CA ILE A 149 2.30 5.63 16.50
C ILE A 149 1.47 6.91 16.68
N ASN A 150 0.87 7.41 15.61
CA ASN A 150 -0.05 8.55 15.61
C ASN A 150 -1.50 8.19 16.03
N ARG A 151 -1.77 6.91 16.32
CA ARG A 151 -3.09 6.37 16.68
C ARG A 151 -3.15 6.07 18.17
N LYS A 152 -3.60 7.06 18.92
CA LYS A 152 -3.71 7.02 20.39
C LYS A 152 -4.42 5.78 20.96
N ARG A 153 -5.44 5.24 20.27
CA ARG A 153 -6.19 4.06 20.74
C ARG A 153 -5.53 2.72 20.42
N TRP A 154 -4.52 2.72 19.57
CA TRP A 154 -3.91 1.50 19.00
C TRP A 154 -2.45 1.34 19.45
N ALA A 155 -1.69 2.43 19.45
CA ALA A 155 -0.23 2.37 19.68
C ALA A 155 0.20 2.29 21.15
N GLY A 156 -0.61 2.82 22.09
CA GLY A 156 -0.27 2.83 23.52
C GLY A 156 0.85 3.80 23.95
N TYR A 157 1.66 4.35 23.03
CA TYR A 157 2.81 5.17 23.39
C TYR A 157 2.49 6.60 23.89
N THR A 158 3.35 7.09 24.79
CA THR A 158 3.71 8.51 24.97
C THR A 158 4.96 8.82 24.13
N VAL A 159 5.31 10.10 23.93
CA VAL A 159 6.53 10.44 23.17
C VAL A 159 7.77 9.88 23.86
N ASP A 160 7.87 10.03 25.18
CA ASP A 160 9.02 9.54 25.95
C ASP A 160 9.06 8.01 25.98
N GLY A 161 7.91 7.34 26.15
CA GLY A 161 7.81 5.89 26.05
C GLY A 161 8.21 5.35 24.67
N PHE A 162 7.78 5.99 23.58
CA PHE A 162 8.21 5.61 22.24
C PHE A 162 9.72 5.82 22.03
N LEU A 163 10.28 6.96 22.49
CA LEU A 163 11.72 7.22 22.38
C LEU A 163 12.56 6.25 23.23
N ALA A 164 12.05 5.80 24.37
CA ALA A 164 12.69 4.76 25.17
C ALA A 164 12.69 3.40 24.43
N ALA A 165 11.53 2.99 23.91
CA ALA A 165 11.40 1.77 23.10
C ALA A 165 12.30 1.81 21.85
N TRP A 166 12.35 2.94 21.16
CA TRP A 166 13.18 3.16 19.99
C TRP A 166 14.67 3.11 20.32
N ASN A 167 15.10 3.73 21.42
CA ASN A 167 16.51 3.72 21.83
C ASN A 167 17.03 2.30 22.05
N ILE A 168 16.23 1.47 22.73
CA ILE A 168 16.54 0.06 22.97
C ILE A 168 16.59 -0.69 21.64
N ALA A 169 15.54 -0.55 20.81
CA ALA A 169 15.47 -1.22 19.52
C ALA A 169 16.61 -0.83 18.58
N TYR A 170 16.90 0.47 18.45
CA TYR A 170 17.99 0.99 17.63
C TYR A 170 19.32 0.37 18.06
N THR A 171 19.65 0.41 19.35
CA THR A 171 20.91 -0.13 19.86
C THR A 171 21.03 -1.62 19.56
N THR A 172 20.00 -2.40 19.90
CA THR A 172 19.99 -3.85 19.73
C THR A 172 20.03 -4.27 18.25
N ILE A 173 19.25 -3.64 17.39
CA ILE A 173 19.18 -3.95 15.95
C ILE A 173 20.48 -3.57 15.24
N LYS A 174 21.05 -2.40 15.56
CA LYS A 174 22.32 -1.94 14.98
C LYS A 174 23.50 -2.82 15.38
N GLN A 175 23.53 -3.32 16.60
CA GLN A 175 24.55 -4.30 17.04
C GLN A 175 24.50 -5.59 16.22
N HIS A 176 23.33 -5.99 15.72
CA HIS A 176 23.17 -7.17 14.87
C HIS A 176 23.42 -6.88 13.38
N GLY A 177 23.67 -5.62 12.99
CA GLY A 177 23.88 -5.24 11.60
C GLY A 177 22.63 -5.36 10.71
N ILE A 178 21.43 -5.33 11.31
CA ILE A 178 20.16 -5.50 10.61
C ILE A 178 19.59 -4.14 10.21
N GLU A 179 18.94 -4.08 9.05
CA GLU A 179 18.23 -2.89 8.60
C GLU A 179 17.04 -2.56 9.50
N LEU A 180 16.96 -1.31 9.95
CA LEU A 180 15.88 -0.78 10.78
C LEU A 180 14.91 0.07 9.96
N ALA A 181 13.64 -0.31 9.92
CA ALA A 181 12.54 0.54 9.45
C ALA A 181 11.77 1.18 10.61
N GLY A 182 11.24 2.38 10.36
CA GLY A 182 10.29 3.04 11.24
C GLY A 182 9.96 4.47 10.80
N PRO A 183 9.09 5.18 11.52
CA PRO A 183 8.50 4.81 12.80
C PRO A 183 7.07 4.25 12.69
N ASN A 184 6.66 3.77 11.52
CA ASN A 184 5.32 3.24 11.25
C ASN A 184 4.19 4.25 11.60
N VAL A 185 4.23 5.44 10.99
CA VAL A 185 3.10 6.40 11.05
C VAL A 185 2.02 5.94 10.07
N THR A 186 0.74 6.03 10.46
CA THR A 186 -0.39 5.67 9.60
C THR A 186 -1.05 6.88 8.97
N ASP A 187 -1.49 6.73 7.73
CA ASP A 187 -2.01 7.78 6.84
C ASP A 187 -0.95 8.83 6.45
N PHE A 188 -1.38 9.79 5.63
CA PHE A 188 -0.55 10.96 5.31
C PHE A 188 -0.58 11.99 6.44
N GLU A 189 0.29 11.80 7.43
CA GLU A 189 0.42 12.72 8.57
C GLU A 189 1.85 13.30 8.67
N PRO A 190 2.17 14.33 7.85
CA PRO A 190 3.55 14.84 7.74
C PRO A 190 4.08 15.46 9.02
N ILE A 191 3.24 16.07 9.86
CA ILE A 191 3.66 16.68 11.13
C ILE A 191 4.23 15.62 12.09
N TYR A 192 3.60 14.44 12.17
CA TYR A 192 4.11 13.33 12.98
C TYR A 192 5.45 12.82 12.44
N ASN A 193 5.53 12.55 11.14
CA ASN A 193 6.76 12.09 10.50
C ASN A 193 7.92 13.07 10.73
N ILE A 194 7.73 14.36 10.42
CA ILE A 194 8.76 15.39 10.62
C ILE A 194 9.15 15.51 12.09
N GLY A 195 8.18 15.54 13.00
CA GLY A 195 8.44 15.72 14.42
C GLY A 195 9.24 14.56 15.02
N ILE A 196 8.82 13.32 14.74
CA ILE A 196 9.50 12.12 15.24
C ILE A 196 10.89 11.97 14.62
N LEU A 197 11.03 12.09 13.29
CA LEU A 197 12.34 12.00 12.64
C LEU A 197 13.30 13.10 13.12
N SER A 198 12.80 14.29 13.45
CA SER A 198 13.62 15.33 14.06
C SER A 198 14.11 14.99 15.47
N LEU A 199 13.30 14.32 16.28
CA LEU A 199 13.70 13.84 17.61
C LEU A 199 14.73 12.71 17.49
N LEU A 200 14.52 11.77 16.56
CA LEU A 200 15.44 10.68 16.29
C LEU A 200 16.78 11.17 15.73
N LYS A 201 16.78 12.16 14.81
CA LYS A 201 18.00 12.80 14.31
C LYS A 201 18.80 13.46 15.41
N ALA A 202 18.14 14.14 16.35
CA ALA A 202 18.82 14.75 17.49
C ALA A 202 19.49 13.72 18.42
N LYS A 203 19.00 12.48 18.42
CA LYS A 203 19.60 11.34 19.14
C LYS A 203 20.60 10.54 18.31
N GLN A 204 20.83 10.89 17.04
CA GLN A 204 21.62 10.08 16.08
C GLN A 204 21.06 8.65 15.89
N GLN A 205 19.73 8.53 15.93
CA GLN A 205 19.01 7.26 15.89
C GLN A 205 17.99 7.20 14.74
N LEU A 206 18.32 7.79 13.59
CA LEU A 206 17.45 7.69 12.41
C LEU A 206 17.37 6.23 11.92
N PRO A 207 16.20 5.77 11.44
CA PRO A 207 16.11 4.46 10.79
C PRO A 207 16.87 4.46 9.45
N ASP A 208 17.18 3.27 8.96
CA ASP A 208 17.73 3.08 7.60
C ASP A 208 16.66 3.29 6.54
N THR A 209 15.42 2.96 6.89
CA THR A 209 14.25 3.04 6.01
C THR A 209 13.10 3.74 6.71
N HIS A 210 12.58 4.80 6.10
CA HIS A 210 11.40 5.50 6.58
C HIS A 210 10.15 4.68 6.25
N SER A 211 9.38 4.28 7.26
CA SER A 211 8.12 3.57 7.08
C SER A 211 6.90 4.43 7.45
N ASN A 212 5.90 4.41 6.58
CA ASN A 212 4.61 5.06 6.79
C ASN A 212 3.52 4.26 6.08
N ASN A 213 2.48 3.81 6.79
CA ASN A 213 1.32 3.12 6.20
C ASN A 213 0.51 4.13 5.38
N LEU A 214 0.82 4.28 4.09
CA LEU A 214 0.32 5.36 3.25
C LEU A 214 -1.03 4.97 2.63
N PHE A 215 -2.12 5.24 3.34
CA PHE A 215 -3.48 5.03 2.84
C PHE A 215 -3.95 6.16 1.90
N SER A 216 -4.76 5.80 0.91
CA SER A 216 -5.54 6.75 0.08
C SER A 216 -7.06 6.67 0.28
N GLU A 217 -7.55 5.73 1.11
CA GLU A 217 -8.98 5.43 1.31
C GLU A 217 -9.83 6.67 1.65
N ARG A 218 -9.25 7.68 2.31
CA ARG A 218 -9.96 8.90 2.71
C ARG A 218 -10.64 9.63 1.54
N VAL A 219 -10.23 9.42 0.28
CA VAL A 219 -10.89 9.99 -0.91
C VAL A 219 -11.40 8.96 -1.92
N SER A 220 -11.70 7.75 -1.44
CA SER A 220 -12.16 6.57 -2.17
C SER A 220 -11.20 6.07 -3.25
N GLU A 221 -10.88 6.88 -4.26
CA GLU A 221 -10.01 6.52 -5.39
C GLU A 221 -8.59 7.05 -5.17
N PRO A 222 -7.53 6.28 -5.48
CA PRO A 222 -6.15 6.66 -5.16
C PRO A 222 -5.62 7.90 -5.89
N GLU A 223 -6.09 8.18 -7.11
CA GLU A 223 -5.73 9.31 -7.97
C GLU A 223 -6.42 10.62 -7.58
N ARG A 224 -7.54 10.56 -6.84
CA ARG A 224 -8.33 11.75 -6.51
C ARG A 224 -7.56 12.73 -5.63
N PHE A 225 -7.79 14.02 -5.88
CA PHE A 225 -7.27 15.07 -5.00
C PHE A 225 -7.99 15.06 -3.65
N ASP A 226 -7.17 14.96 -2.60
CA ASP A 226 -7.60 14.85 -1.22
C ASP A 226 -8.10 16.18 -0.67
N HIS A 227 -9.42 16.38 -0.75
CA HIS A 227 -10.10 17.51 -0.13
C HIS A 227 -10.18 17.39 1.40
N ARG A 228 -9.98 16.20 1.97
CA ARG A 228 -10.09 15.96 3.41
C ARG A 228 -8.87 16.38 4.20
N ILE A 229 -7.75 16.68 3.54
CA ILE A 229 -6.53 17.21 4.19
C ILE A 229 -6.83 18.50 4.99
N LEU A 230 -7.76 19.32 4.51
CA LEU A 230 -8.31 20.49 5.21
C LEU A 230 -9.82 20.41 5.42
N LYS A 231 -10.46 19.27 5.12
CA LYS A 231 -11.93 19.04 5.17
C LYS A 231 -12.78 19.88 4.20
N TYR A 232 -12.17 20.62 3.27
CA TYR A 232 -12.89 21.51 2.36
C TYR A 232 -12.61 21.18 0.89
N ARG A 233 -13.63 21.28 0.02
CA ARG A 233 -13.50 21.02 -1.42
C ARG A 233 -12.46 21.91 -2.10
N TRP A 234 -12.28 23.14 -1.66
CA TRP A 234 -11.26 24.05 -2.21
C TRP A 234 -9.83 23.52 -2.02
N ALA A 235 -9.59 22.64 -1.04
CA ALA A 235 -8.28 22.04 -0.82
C ALA A 235 -7.81 21.16 -1.99
N THR A 236 -8.71 20.77 -2.90
CA THR A 236 -8.34 20.14 -4.18
C THR A 236 -7.43 21.01 -5.05
N ALA A 237 -7.46 22.33 -4.88
CA ALA A 237 -6.51 23.25 -5.53
C ALA A 237 -5.05 22.97 -5.13
N LEU A 238 -4.82 22.36 -3.96
CA LEU A 238 -3.50 21.93 -3.51
C LEU A 238 -3.06 20.62 -4.18
N LYS A 239 -3.94 19.94 -4.93
CA LYS A 239 -3.65 18.74 -5.73
C LYS A 239 -2.99 17.60 -4.95
N PHE A 240 -3.43 17.33 -3.71
CA PHE A 240 -2.91 16.21 -2.92
C PHE A 240 -3.52 14.88 -3.37
N ASN A 241 -2.94 14.22 -4.37
CA ASN A 241 -3.23 12.81 -4.68
C ASN A 241 -2.21 11.88 -4.01
N LEU A 242 -2.34 10.56 -4.23
CA LEU A 242 -1.40 9.55 -3.72
C LEU A 242 0.05 9.84 -4.12
N ILE A 243 0.31 10.16 -5.39
CA ILE A 243 1.66 10.46 -5.91
C ILE A 243 2.29 11.61 -5.12
N LYS A 244 1.58 12.73 -4.94
CA LYS A 244 2.08 13.88 -4.18
C LYS A 244 2.39 13.51 -2.73
N LYS A 245 1.52 12.72 -2.09
CA LYS A 245 1.72 12.28 -0.71
C LYS A 245 2.98 11.42 -0.58
N ALA A 246 3.14 10.43 -1.45
CA ALA A 246 4.31 9.56 -1.51
C ALA A 246 5.61 10.37 -1.71
N ARG A 247 5.64 11.24 -2.73
CA ARG A 247 6.83 12.06 -3.05
C ARG A 247 7.19 13.05 -1.94
N LEU A 248 6.20 13.63 -1.24
CA LEU A 248 6.46 14.51 -0.11
C LEU A 248 6.99 13.76 1.12
N LEU A 249 6.48 12.56 1.42
CA LEU A 249 7.02 11.74 2.51
C LEU A 249 8.45 11.27 2.21
N ARG A 250 8.71 10.82 0.97
CA ARG A 250 10.08 10.51 0.51
C ARG A 250 11.02 11.70 0.66
N LYS A 251 10.58 12.89 0.27
CA LYS A 251 11.35 14.13 0.46
C LYS A 251 11.64 14.40 1.95
N VAL A 252 10.66 14.23 2.83
CA VAL A 252 10.87 14.38 4.27
C VAL A 252 11.98 13.43 4.74
N GLY A 253 11.88 12.13 4.42
CA GLY A 253 12.93 11.16 4.75
C GLY A 253 14.32 11.60 4.25
N HIS A 254 14.42 11.97 2.97
CA HIS A 254 15.66 12.42 2.34
C HIS A 254 16.26 13.66 3.02
N ASP A 255 15.45 14.67 3.36
CA ASP A 255 15.91 15.88 4.05
C ASP A 255 16.43 15.58 5.48
N PHE A 256 15.97 14.49 6.09
CA PHE A 256 16.53 13.99 7.36
C PHE A 256 17.80 13.14 7.17
N GLY A 257 18.07 12.64 5.97
CA GLY A 257 19.22 11.80 5.62
C GLY A 257 18.86 10.32 5.37
N ILE A 258 17.57 9.99 5.29
CA ILE A 258 17.08 8.63 5.07
C ILE A 258 16.81 8.43 3.58
N GLN A 259 17.49 7.45 2.98
CA GLN A 259 17.43 7.22 1.53
C GLN A 259 16.35 6.23 1.12
N ARG A 260 15.71 5.51 2.05
CA ARG A 260 14.69 4.50 1.73
C ARG A 260 13.33 4.87 2.32
N PHE A 261 12.26 4.58 1.58
CA PHE A 261 10.89 4.86 1.97
C PHE A 261 9.96 3.72 1.55
N ILE A 262 9.18 3.19 2.49
CA ILE A 262 8.21 2.12 2.20
C ILE A 262 6.82 2.46 2.75
N SER A 263 5.80 1.88 2.11
CA SER A 263 4.44 1.78 2.66
C SER A 263 4.22 0.34 3.15
N PRO A 264 4.31 0.06 4.47
CA PRO A 264 4.28 -1.30 5.02
C PRO A 264 2.91 -1.96 4.99
N VAL A 265 1.84 -1.18 4.86
CA VAL A 265 0.47 -1.68 4.73
C VAL A 265 -0.43 -0.57 4.19
N ALA A 266 -1.31 -0.96 3.28
CA ALA A 266 -2.48 -0.19 2.85
C ALA A 266 -3.56 -1.17 2.36
N PHE A 267 -4.82 -0.76 2.49
CA PHE A 267 -5.97 -1.51 2.01
C PHE A 267 -7.21 -0.62 1.91
N TRP A 268 -8.24 -1.16 1.28
CA TRP A 268 -9.61 -0.67 1.36
C TRP A 268 -10.50 -1.75 1.95
N ALA A 269 -11.31 -1.38 2.94
CA ALA A 269 -12.28 -2.31 3.47
C ALA A 269 -13.51 -2.37 2.56
N ILE A 270 -13.91 -3.58 2.16
CA ILE A 270 -15.03 -3.84 1.24
C ILE A 270 -16.32 -3.20 1.77
N TYR A 271 -16.64 -3.41 3.05
CA TYR A 271 -17.84 -2.83 3.67
C TYR A 271 -17.85 -1.29 3.65
N ARG A 272 -16.67 -0.64 3.69
CA ARG A 272 -16.58 0.84 3.62
C ARG A 272 -16.87 1.34 2.23
N ILE A 273 -16.44 0.60 1.20
CA ILE A 273 -16.77 0.90 -0.18
C ILE A 273 -18.28 0.74 -0.40
N GLN A 274 -18.86 -0.35 0.08
CA GLN A 274 -20.29 -0.68 -0.08
C GLN A 274 -21.25 0.35 0.53
N ARG A 275 -20.78 1.18 1.47
CA ARG A 275 -21.57 2.31 1.99
C ARG A 275 -21.83 3.41 0.95
N LEU A 276 -21.04 3.46 -0.12
CA LEU A 276 -21.05 4.55 -1.09
C LEU A 276 -21.18 4.07 -2.55
N LEU A 277 -20.72 2.87 -2.86
CA LEU A 277 -20.62 2.34 -4.22
C LEU A 277 -21.09 0.88 -4.25
N PRO A 278 -21.71 0.42 -5.36
CA PRO A 278 -21.96 -1.00 -5.57
C PRO A 278 -20.64 -1.76 -5.78
N ASP A 279 -20.73 -3.09 -5.75
CA ASP A 279 -19.65 -4.02 -6.13
C ASP A 279 -18.35 -3.80 -5.35
N GLY A 280 -18.46 -3.67 -4.01
CA GLY A 280 -17.35 -3.29 -3.14
C GLY A 280 -16.07 -4.10 -3.34
N GLU A 281 -16.18 -5.40 -3.61
CA GLU A 281 -15.05 -6.28 -3.91
C GLU A 281 -14.37 -5.93 -5.24
N GLN A 282 -15.15 -5.72 -6.31
CA GLN A 282 -14.62 -5.32 -7.61
C GLN A 282 -13.94 -3.94 -7.54
N LYS A 283 -14.56 -3.00 -6.81
CA LYS A 283 -13.95 -1.69 -6.53
C LYS A 283 -12.67 -1.80 -5.72
N GLN A 284 -12.63 -2.69 -4.72
CA GLN A 284 -11.41 -2.94 -3.94
C GLN A 284 -10.29 -3.44 -4.87
N ALA A 285 -10.61 -4.37 -5.78
CA ALA A 285 -9.66 -4.88 -6.75
C ALA A 285 -9.15 -3.78 -7.69
N ASP A 286 -10.04 -2.92 -8.20
CA ASP A 286 -9.65 -1.73 -8.98
C ASP A 286 -8.68 -0.85 -8.21
N TYR A 287 -9.03 -0.48 -6.98
CA TYR A 287 -8.21 0.40 -6.14
C TYR A 287 -6.87 -0.23 -5.76
N ALA A 288 -6.83 -1.54 -5.54
CA ALA A 288 -5.60 -2.27 -5.24
C ALA A 288 -4.60 -2.16 -6.39
N ALA A 289 -5.03 -2.46 -7.63
CA ALA A 289 -4.19 -2.32 -8.81
C ALA A 289 -3.76 -0.87 -9.06
N ARG A 290 -4.71 0.08 -9.04
CA ARG A 290 -4.41 1.52 -9.23
C ARG A 290 -3.46 2.07 -8.16
N TYR A 291 -3.60 1.65 -6.90
CA TYR A 291 -2.70 2.04 -5.81
C TYR A 291 -1.26 1.60 -6.07
N MET A 292 -1.06 0.34 -6.48
CA MET A 292 0.28 -0.17 -6.78
C MET A 292 0.88 0.53 -8.01
N LEU A 293 0.09 0.74 -9.06
CA LEU A 293 0.52 1.47 -10.27
C LEU A 293 0.94 2.92 -9.95
N LEU A 294 0.13 3.65 -9.19
CA LEU A 294 0.41 5.05 -8.85
C LEU A 294 1.60 5.18 -7.89
N ASN A 295 1.78 4.25 -6.95
CA ASN A 295 2.98 4.26 -6.10
C ASN A 295 4.24 3.93 -6.90
N ALA A 296 4.18 2.97 -7.83
CA ALA A 296 5.29 2.68 -8.73
C ALA A 296 5.61 3.90 -9.62
N ALA A 297 4.59 4.50 -10.24
CA ALA A 297 4.72 5.71 -11.05
C ALA A 297 5.26 6.93 -10.27
N SER A 298 5.05 6.98 -8.95
CA SER A 298 5.54 8.09 -8.13
C SER A 298 7.07 8.17 -8.05
N GLY A 299 7.77 7.05 -8.25
CA GLY A 299 9.21 6.92 -8.06
C GLY A 299 9.69 7.15 -6.63
N ALA A 300 8.77 7.14 -5.64
CA ALA A 300 9.06 7.55 -4.28
C ALA A 300 9.29 6.39 -3.30
N LEU A 301 8.68 5.23 -3.56
CA LEU A 301 8.69 4.07 -2.66
C LEU A 301 9.67 3.01 -3.16
N ASP A 302 10.42 2.43 -2.25
CA ASP A 302 11.18 1.21 -2.48
C ASP A 302 10.26 -0.03 -2.47
N GLN A 303 9.23 -0.02 -1.61
CA GLN A 303 8.25 -1.09 -1.50
C GLN A 303 6.87 -0.57 -1.07
N ALA A 304 5.81 -1.20 -1.56
CA ALA A 304 4.43 -0.97 -1.18
C ALA A 304 3.73 -2.30 -0.86
N PHE A 305 3.13 -2.38 0.31
CA PHE A 305 2.51 -3.61 0.81
C PHE A 305 1.00 -3.49 0.88
N TRP A 306 0.30 -4.55 0.49
CA TRP A 306 -1.10 -4.76 0.81
C TRP A 306 -1.24 -5.54 2.12
N GLY A 307 -2.31 -5.36 2.89
CA GLY A 307 -2.50 -6.18 4.08
C GLY A 307 -3.81 -5.89 4.79
N ALA A 308 -4.45 -6.86 5.45
CA ALA A 308 -4.03 -8.25 5.63
C ALA A 308 -4.03 -9.09 4.33
N PHE A 309 -3.35 -10.24 4.31
CA PHE A 309 -3.41 -11.18 3.19
C PHE A 309 -4.70 -12.01 3.21
N ILE A 310 -5.05 -12.56 4.38
CA ILE A 310 -6.27 -13.34 4.61
C ILE A 310 -7.15 -12.59 5.62
N CYS A 311 -8.30 -12.08 5.15
CA CYS A 311 -9.29 -11.36 5.94
C CYS A 311 -10.53 -11.02 5.08
N GLN A 312 -11.75 -11.39 5.50
CA GLN A 312 -13.00 -11.08 4.77
C GLN A 312 -13.23 -9.58 4.47
N ARG A 313 -12.74 -8.68 5.34
CA ARG A 313 -12.98 -7.22 5.20
C ARG A 313 -12.08 -6.53 4.18
N GLU A 314 -10.80 -6.87 4.15
CA GLU A 314 -9.76 -6.12 3.43
C GLU A 314 -8.71 -7.00 2.75
N GLY A 315 -8.78 -8.31 2.96
CA GLY A 315 -7.80 -9.28 2.50
C GLY A 315 -7.79 -9.43 0.99
N LEU A 316 -6.79 -10.17 0.49
CA LEU A 316 -6.83 -10.73 -0.86
C LEU A 316 -7.60 -12.07 -0.87
N ILE A 317 -7.67 -12.72 0.29
CA ILE A 317 -8.39 -13.97 0.53
C ILE A 317 -9.38 -13.71 1.66
N ASP A 318 -10.61 -14.15 1.47
CA ASP A 318 -11.65 -14.14 2.48
C ASP A 318 -11.42 -15.29 3.47
N ASP A 319 -11.56 -15.04 4.77
CA ASP A 319 -11.43 -16.07 5.82
C ASP A 319 -12.76 -16.73 6.22
N GLY A 320 -13.88 -16.36 5.59
CA GLY A 320 -15.22 -16.87 5.85
C GLY A 320 -15.79 -16.45 7.19
N LEU A 321 -15.17 -15.46 7.87
CA LEU A 321 -15.66 -14.90 9.12
C LEU A 321 -16.72 -13.83 8.86
N THR A 322 -17.48 -13.48 9.90
CA THR A 322 -18.41 -12.35 9.88
C THR A 322 -17.81 -11.10 10.52
N ASP A 323 -18.46 -9.96 10.31
CA ASP A 323 -18.05 -8.69 10.93
C ASP A 323 -18.03 -8.73 12.47
N ALA A 324 -18.87 -9.57 13.08
CA ALA A 324 -18.92 -9.75 14.53
C ALA A 324 -17.73 -10.56 15.06
N GLU A 325 -17.10 -11.37 14.20
CA GLU A 325 -15.94 -12.20 14.52
C GLU A 325 -14.61 -11.47 14.24
N TYR A 326 -14.66 -10.27 13.65
CA TYR A 326 -13.45 -9.50 13.41
C TYR A 326 -12.76 -9.09 14.72
N PRO A 327 -11.42 -9.20 14.82
CA PRO A 327 -10.68 -8.87 16.04
C PRO A 327 -10.94 -7.44 16.54
N ALA A 328 -10.90 -7.26 17.86
CA ALA A 328 -11.10 -5.94 18.48
C ALA A 328 -10.01 -4.91 18.10
N LEU A 329 -8.79 -5.39 17.84
CA LEU A 329 -7.68 -4.59 17.34
C LEU A 329 -7.60 -4.74 15.81
N GLU A 330 -7.53 -3.62 15.11
CA GLU A 330 -7.45 -3.60 13.65
C GLU A 330 -6.20 -4.34 13.15
N ARG A 331 -6.33 -5.12 12.07
CA ARG A 331 -5.19 -5.88 11.50
C ARG A 331 -4.07 -4.97 10.98
N VAL A 332 -4.34 -3.70 10.69
CA VAL A 332 -3.32 -2.66 10.39
C VAL A 332 -2.37 -2.40 11.56
N THR A 333 -2.86 -2.61 12.79
CA THR A 333 -2.09 -2.42 14.01
C THR A 333 -1.48 -3.74 14.47
N HIS A 334 -2.21 -4.84 14.39
CA HIS A 334 -1.67 -6.15 14.73
C HIS A 334 -2.39 -7.26 13.98
N TYR A 335 -1.75 -7.83 12.97
CA TYR A 335 -2.22 -9.01 12.26
C TYR A 335 -1.74 -10.28 12.98
N ALA A 336 -2.41 -10.63 14.08
CA ALA A 336 -1.93 -11.66 15.01
C ALA A 336 -2.04 -13.11 14.48
N SER A 337 -3.13 -13.42 13.78
CA SER A 337 -3.47 -14.79 13.35
C SER A 337 -4.46 -14.82 12.19
N VAL A 338 -4.57 -15.97 11.53
CA VAL A 338 -5.67 -16.31 10.63
C VAL A 338 -6.69 -17.14 11.42
N ASP A 339 -7.94 -16.67 11.50
CA ASP A 339 -8.91 -17.21 12.48
C ASP A 339 -10.02 -18.08 11.83
N GLY A 340 -10.18 -18.03 10.52
CA GLY A 340 -11.21 -18.77 9.79
C GLY A 340 -10.84 -20.22 9.45
N LYS A 341 -11.83 -21.00 8.98
CA LYS A 341 -11.63 -22.37 8.51
C LYS A 341 -11.22 -22.38 7.05
N GLN A 342 -10.12 -23.06 6.72
CA GLN A 342 -9.58 -23.12 5.36
C GLN A 342 -10.61 -23.56 4.30
N SER A 343 -11.58 -24.43 4.65
CA SER A 343 -12.66 -24.85 3.73
C SER A 343 -13.58 -23.72 3.26
N ASN A 344 -13.60 -22.60 3.97
CA ASN A 344 -14.44 -21.45 3.67
C ASN A 344 -13.66 -20.35 2.93
N PHE A 345 -12.36 -20.54 2.71
CA PHE A 345 -11.52 -19.52 2.11
C PHE A 345 -11.77 -19.44 0.62
N TRP A 346 -11.82 -18.21 0.11
CA TRP A 346 -11.88 -17.95 -1.32
C TRP A 346 -11.15 -16.66 -1.65
N ARG A 347 -10.64 -16.56 -2.89
CA ARG A 347 -9.87 -15.40 -3.34
C ARG A 347 -10.80 -14.29 -3.77
N HIS A 348 -10.69 -13.12 -3.15
CA HIS A 348 -11.31 -11.91 -3.67
C HIS A 348 -10.71 -11.55 -5.04
N ALA A 349 -11.46 -10.78 -5.85
CA ALA A 349 -10.97 -10.24 -7.11
C ALA A 349 -9.64 -9.47 -6.96
N SER A 350 -9.40 -8.85 -5.80
CA SER A 350 -8.17 -8.15 -5.47
C SER A 350 -6.93 -9.05 -5.50
N PHE A 351 -7.06 -10.36 -5.26
CA PHE A 351 -5.96 -11.32 -5.40
C PHE A 351 -5.41 -11.32 -6.83
N ASN A 352 -6.29 -11.47 -7.82
CA ASN A 352 -5.89 -11.49 -9.23
C ASN A 352 -5.42 -10.12 -9.71
N ALA A 353 -6.00 -9.04 -9.19
CA ALA A 353 -5.55 -7.68 -9.45
C ALA A 353 -4.10 -7.45 -8.99
N ILE A 354 -3.77 -7.84 -7.75
CA ILE A 354 -2.42 -7.73 -7.19
C ILE A 354 -1.43 -8.66 -7.94
N LYS A 355 -1.83 -9.90 -8.25
CA LYS A 355 -1.02 -10.83 -9.05
C LYS A 355 -0.64 -10.22 -10.41
N SER A 356 -1.62 -9.68 -11.10
CA SER A 356 -1.45 -9.15 -12.46
C SER A 356 -0.59 -7.89 -12.44
N VAL A 357 -0.87 -6.93 -11.57
CA VAL A 357 -0.05 -5.70 -11.48
C VAL A 357 1.40 -6.04 -11.10
N ALA A 358 1.63 -6.96 -10.16
CA ALA A 358 2.98 -7.39 -9.80
C ALA A 358 3.74 -7.98 -10.99
N THR A 359 3.06 -8.83 -11.78
CA THR A 359 3.63 -9.43 -13.01
C THR A 359 3.97 -8.37 -14.06
N MET A 360 3.20 -7.29 -14.15
CA MET A 360 3.40 -6.26 -15.18
C MET A 360 4.53 -5.29 -14.85
N ILE A 361 4.70 -4.89 -13.58
CA ILE A 361 5.51 -3.71 -13.26
C ILE A 361 6.74 -3.96 -12.40
N GLN A 362 6.85 -5.09 -11.69
CA GLN A 362 8.02 -5.32 -10.84
C GLN A 362 9.28 -5.47 -11.69
N GLY A 363 10.30 -4.65 -11.41
CA GLY A 363 11.55 -4.63 -12.17
C GLY A 363 11.46 -3.92 -13.53
N ALA A 364 10.30 -3.34 -13.87
CA ALA A 364 10.13 -2.55 -15.08
C ALA A 364 10.70 -1.14 -14.90
N GLU A 365 11.09 -0.50 -16.00
CA GLU A 365 11.35 0.93 -16.05
C GLU A 365 10.02 1.68 -16.21
N TYR A 366 9.70 2.59 -15.29
CA TYR A 366 8.65 3.56 -15.51
C TYR A 366 9.16 4.67 -16.44
N ILE A 367 8.53 4.85 -17.60
CA ILE A 367 8.98 5.81 -18.60
C ILE A 367 8.34 7.17 -18.34
N LYS A 368 7.00 7.26 -18.39
CA LYS A 368 6.27 8.52 -18.23
C LYS A 368 4.77 8.29 -18.01
N ALA A 369 4.09 9.34 -17.57
CA ALA A 369 2.64 9.44 -17.73
C ALA A 369 2.33 9.96 -19.13
N ILE A 370 1.47 9.26 -19.85
CA ILE A 370 0.88 9.74 -21.11
C ILE A 370 -0.34 10.63 -20.82
N SER A 371 -1.15 10.23 -19.84
CA SER A 371 -2.27 11.01 -19.30
C SER A 371 -2.33 10.80 -17.79
N SER A 372 -2.60 11.86 -17.03
CA SER A 372 -2.73 11.77 -15.57
C SER A 372 -3.44 13.00 -15.00
N ALA A 373 -4.10 12.83 -13.86
CA ALA A 373 -4.71 13.90 -13.06
C ALA A 373 -5.88 14.65 -13.74
N ASN A 374 -6.51 14.05 -14.74
CA ASN A 374 -7.69 14.56 -15.46
C ASN A 374 -8.86 13.55 -15.48
N GLY A 375 -8.74 12.44 -14.74
CA GLY A 375 -9.74 11.37 -14.69
C GLY A 375 -9.49 10.22 -15.67
N LEU A 376 -8.48 10.33 -16.54
CA LEU A 376 -7.93 9.25 -17.37
C LEU A 376 -6.45 9.10 -17.01
N GLU A 377 -6.06 7.92 -16.56
CA GLU A 377 -4.67 7.60 -16.23
C GLU A 377 -4.12 6.66 -17.29
N ILE A 378 -2.97 7.02 -17.88
CA ILE A 378 -2.24 6.21 -18.86
C ILE A 378 -0.76 6.27 -18.48
N HIS A 379 -0.23 5.14 -18.04
CA HIS A 379 1.14 5.03 -17.53
C HIS A 379 1.96 4.07 -18.37
N HIS A 380 3.13 4.52 -18.82
CA HIS A 380 4.03 3.74 -19.65
C HIS A 380 5.13 3.10 -18.79
N PHE A 381 5.13 1.78 -18.76
CA PHE A 381 6.18 0.94 -18.21
C PHE A 381 6.89 0.19 -19.34
N GLN A 382 8.18 -0.08 -19.17
CA GLN A 382 8.95 -0.86 -20.12
C GLN A 382 9.69 -1.98 -19.38
N THR A 383 9.51 -3.20 -19.84
CA THR A 383 10.29 -4.37 -19.40
C THR A 383 11.42 -4.62 -20.39
N ASN A 384 12.25 -5.64 -20.15
CA ASN A 384 13.28 -6.05 -21.11
C ASN A 384 12.73 -6.46 -22.48
N THR A 385 11.46 -6.84 -22.56
CA THR A 385 10.86 -7.45 -23.77
C THR A 385 9.61 -6.76 -24.27
N HIS A 386 8.97 -5.90 -23.48
CA HIS A 386 7.69 -5.27 -23.81
C HIS A 386 7.59 -3.83 -23.33
N ASP A 387 6.92 -3.00 -24.12
CA ASP A 387 6.28 -1.77 -23.67
C ASP A 387 4.87 -2.09 -23.16
N ILE A 388 4.53 -1.53 -22.00
CA ILE A 388 3.28 -1.79 -21.28
C ILE A 388 2.63 -0.45 -20.97
N HIS A 389 1.43 -0.23 -21.50
CA HIS A 389 0.58 0.87 -21.07
C HIS A 389 -0.46 0.33 -20.08
N ALA A 390 -0.48 0.88 -18.87
CA ALA A 390 -1.54 0.65 -17.89
C ALA A 390 -2.56 1.80 -17.99
N LEU A 391 -3.83 1.48 -18.21
CA LEU A 391 -4.89 2.45 -18.44
C LEU A 391 -6.09 2.22 -17.53
N TRP A 392 -6.66 3.30 -17.01
CA TRP A 392 -7.96 3.29 -16.35
C TRP A 392 -8.56 4.70 -16.34
N THR A 393 -9.85 4.79 -16.03
CA THR A 393 -10.52 6.05 -15.71
C THR A 393 -10.92 6.10 -14.24
N ILE A 394 -11.29 7.28 -13.75
CA ILE A 394 -12.02 7.38 -12.49
C ILE A 394 -13.39 6.69 -12.60
N ASN A 395 -14.00 6.42 -11.45
CA ASN A 395 -15.19 5.60 -11.35
C ASN A 395 -16.34 6.07 -12.22
N GLY A 396 -16.95 5.11 -12.90
CA GLY A 396 -18.07 5.31 -13.83
C GLY A 396 -17.77 6.12 -15.08
N LYS A 397 -16.52 6.57 -15.30
CA LYS A 397 -16.11 7.22 -16.55
C LYS A 397 -15.61 6.20 -17.57
N VAL A 398 -15.46 6.66 -18.81
CA VAL A 398 -15.06 5.83 -19.94
C VAL A 398 -14.12 6.63 -20.84
N ALA A 399 -13.14 5.95 -21.43
CA ALA A 399 -12.45 6.39 -22.63
C ALA A 399 -12.48 5.28 -23.69
N LEU A 400 -12.42 5.63 -24.97
CA LEU A 400 -12.38 4.65 -26.05
C LEU A 400 -10.95 4.41 -26.49
N LEU A 401 -10.55 3.15 -26.65
CA LEU A 401 -9.19 2.81 -27.10
C LEU A 401 -8.86 3.44 -28.45
N GLN A 402 -9.81 3.43 -29.39
CA GLN A 402 -9.66 4.04 -30.71
C GLN A 402 -9.51 5.57 -30.69
N ASP A 403 -9.88 6.24 -29.60
CA ASP A 403 -9.68 7.68 -29.42
C ASP A 403 -8.31 7.99 -28.78
N ILE A 404 -7.63 6.96 -28.25
CA ILE A 404 -6.31 7.04 -27.61
C ILE A 404 -5.19 6.52 -28.54
N TYR A 405 -5.42 5.39 -29.22
CA TYR A 405 -4.43 4.70 -30.06
C TYR A 405 -4.88 4.57 -31.51
N ASP A 406 -3.93 4.35 -32.41
CA ASP A 406 -4.26 3.90 -33.76
C ASP A 406 -4.86 2.49 -33.77
N ILE A 407 -5.80 2.24 -34.68
CA ILE A 407 -6.47 0.95 -34.79
C ILE A 407 -5.51 -0.17 -35.19
N THR A 408 -4.46 0.13 -35.95
CA THR A 408 -3.44 -0.87 -36.32
C THR A 408 -2.63 -1.31 -35.12
N ASP A 409 -2.39 -0.40 -34.17
CA ASP A 409 -1.64 -0.69 -32.95
C ASP A 409 -2.48 -1.50 -31.94
N ILE A 410 -3.80 -1.27 -31.93
CA ILE A 410 -4.77 -2.03 -31.12
C ILE A 410 -4.97 -3.45 -31.66
N ASN A 411 -4.99 -3.65 -32.99
CA ASN A 411 -5.23 -4.97 -33.56
C ASN A 411 -4.04 -5.94 -33.41
N ASN A 412 -2.83 -5.42 -33.20
CA ASN A 412 -1.59 -6.20 -33.11
C ASN A 412 -1.05 -6.33 -31.67
N THR A 413 -1.89 -6.11 -30.66
CA THR A 413 -1.47 -6.09 -29.25
C THR A 413 -2.26 -7.05 -28.38
N LYS A 414 -1.72 -7.33 -27.19
CA LYS A 414 -2.44 -8.07 -26.14
C LYS A 414 -2.99 -7.07 -25.14
N ILE A 415 -4.30 -7.07 -24.97
CA ILE A 415 -4.98 -6.34 -23.90
C ILE A 415 -5.30 -7.34 -22.79
N ILE A 416 -4.85 -7.02 -21.58
CA ILE A 416 -4.98 -7.87 -20.41
C ILE A 416 -5.82 -7.11 -19.38
N HIS A 417 -6.89 -7.75 -18.89
CA HIS A 417 -7.71 -7.20 -17.81
C HIS A 417 -6.92 -7.13 -16.50
N ARG A 418 -7.37 -6.30 -15.57
CA ARG A 418 -6.91 -6.23 -14.18
C ARG A 418 -6.67 -7.61 -13.56
N ASP A 419 -7.56 -8.57 -13.85
CA ASP A 419 -7.53 -9.92 -13.28
C ASP A 419 -6.63 -10.91 -14.04
N GLY A 420 -5.94 -10.45 -15.10
CA GLY A 420 -4.92 -11.22 -15.80
C GLY A 420 -5.40 -12.02 -17.02
N HIS A 421 -6.70 -12.00 -17.33
CA HIS A 421 -7.24 -12.62 -18.55
C HIS A 421 -7.14 -11.69 -19.76
N LEU A 422 -7.11 -12.27 -20.96
CA LEU A 422 -7.07 -11.51 -22.21
C LEU A 422 -8.44 -10.91 -22.55
N LEU A 423 -8.43 -9.70 -23.10
CA LEU A 423 -9.62 -8.99 -23.57
C LEU A 423 -9.63 -8.91 -25.10
N ASN A 424 -10.82 -8.82 -25.68
CA ASN A 424 -10.97 -8.57 -27.12
C ASN A 424 -10.64 -7.10 -27.42
N ALA A 425 -9.54 -6.88 -28.15
CA ALA A 425 -9.02 -5.55 -28.41
C ALA A 425 -9.96 -4.64 -29.22
N GLN A 426 -10.77 -5.22 -30.12
CA GLN A 426 -11.61 -4.44 -31.05
C GLN A 426 -12.81 -3.79 -30.38
N THR A 427 -13.30 -4.35 -29.28
CA THR A 427 -14.56 -3.93 -28.65
C THR A 427 -14.36 -3.32 -27.26
N HIS A 428 -13.13 -3.32 -26.74
CA HIS A 428 -12.90 -2.94 -25.35
C HIS A 428 -12.85 -1.42 -25.14
N ILE A 429 -13.36 -1.00 -23.99
CA ILE A 429 -13.38 0.38 -23.53
C ILE A 429 -12.45 0.52 -22.32
N VAL A 430 -11.86 1.69 -22.11
CA VAL A 430 -11.14 1.97 -20.86
C VAL A 430 -12.17 2.39 -19.83
N SER A 431 -12.24 1.68 -18.71
CA SER A 431 -13.15 1.97 -17.60
C SER A 431 -12.37 2.16 -16.31
N GLU A 432 -13.08 2.13 -15.20
CA GLU A 432 -12.52 2.16 -13.86
C GLU A 432 -11.65 0.90 -13.54
N SER A 433 -11.81 -0.19 -14.29
CA SER A 433 -10.92 -1.35 -14.15
C SER A 433 -9.65 -1.20 -14.97
N PRO A 434 -8.46 -1.31 -14.33
CA PRO A 434 -7.21 -1.22 -15.06
C PRO A 434 -7.09 -2.27 -16.15
N ILE A 435 -6.62 -1.87 -17.31
CA ILE A 435 -6.17 -2.76 -18.37
C ILE A 435 -4.69 -2.52 -18.65
N TYR A 436 -4.02 -3.56 -19.14
CA TYR A 436 -2.63 -3.51 -19.57
C TYR A 436 -2.55 -3.85 -21.04
N ILE A 437 -2.08 -2.91 -21.85
CA ILE A 437 -1.83 -3.12 -23.27
C ILE A 437 -0.34 -3.34 -23.46
N ARG A 438 0.04 -4.43 -24.14
CA ARG A 438 1.43 -4.88 -24.26
C ARG A 438 1.87 -4.99 -25.71
N TRP A 439 2.91 -4.25 -26.06
CA TRP A 439 3.61 -4.38 -27.33
C TRP A 439 5.01 -4.95 -27.10
N PRO A 440 5.58 -5.66 -28.09
CA PRO A 440 7.02 -5.90 -28.14
C PRO A 440 7.80 -4.59 -27.88
N LYS A 441 8.89 -4.70 -27.12
CA LYS A 441 9.73 -3.54 -26.80
C LYS A 441 10.19 -2.85 -28.09
N ASP A 442 10.21 -1.52 -28.05
CA ASP A 442 10.66 -0.64 -29.15
C ASP A 442 9.74 -0.68 -30.39
N GLN A 443 8.60 -1.37 -30.33
CA GLN A 443 7.56 -1.22 -31.35
C GLN A 443 6.97 0.20 -31.23
N PRO A 444 6.97 1.00 -32.31
CA PRO A 444 6.37 2.32 -32.27
C PRO A 444 4.86 2.19 -32.04
N VAL A 445 4.33 2.96 -31.10
CA VAL A 445 2.90 3.06 -30.80
C VAL A 445 2.48 4.51 -30.99
N ILE A 446 1.49 4.73 -31.86
CA ILE A 446 0.95 6.06 -32.13
C ILE A 446 -0.14 6.35 -31.11
N ILE A 447 0.12 7.36 -30.27
CA ILE A 447 -0.84 7.88 -29.29
C ILE A 447 -1.42 9.17 -29.87
N LYS A 448 -2.75 9.22 -29.94
CA LYS A 448 -3.48 10.37 -30.47
C LYS A 448 -3.54 11.48 -29.42
N ASP A 449 -3.43 12.73 -29.88
CA ASP A 449 -3.58 13.92 -29.02
C ASP A 449 -5.02 14.07 -28.45
N THR A 450 -5.96 13.26 -28.94
CA THR A 450 -7.37 13.22 -28.54
C THR A 450 -7.67 12.37 -27.31
N ALA A 451 -6.64 11.81 -26.65
CA ALA A 451 -6.78 10.94 -25.47
C ALA A 451 -7.54 11.64 -24.33
N THR A 452 -8.85 11.43 -24.27
CA THR A 452 -9.78 12.11 -23.37
C THR A 452 -10.88 11.17 -22.91
N LEU A 453 -11.59 11.58 -21.86
CA LEU A 453 -12.79 10.87 -21.42
C LEU A 453 -13.94 11.12 -22.40
N ALA A 454 -14.77 10.10 -22.59
CA ALA A 454 -16.06 10.22 -23.24
C ALA A 454 -16.89 11.33 -22.59
N LYS A 455 -17.35 12.27 -23.41
CA LYS A 455 -18.14 13.41 -22.97
C LYS A 455 -19.55 12.95 -22.55
N ASP A 456 -20.03 13.49 -21.43
CA ASP A 456 -21.40 13.29 -20.93
C ASP A 456 -21.83 11.82 -20.77
N LEU A 457 -20.88 10.91 -20.59
CA LEU A 457 -21.12 9.49 -20.40
C LEU A 457 -20.78 9.06 -18.96
N ALA A 458 -21.60 8.15 -18.43
CA ALA A 458 -21.29 7.39 -17.24
C ALA A 458 -21.80 5.95 -17.37
N ILE A 459 -21.05 4.98 -16.85
CA ILE A 459 -21.41 3.56 -16.86
C ILE A 459 -21.32 2.96 -15.46
N HIS A 460 -22.00 1.83 -15.28
CA HIS A 460 -21.77 0.94 -14.14
C HIS A 460 -20.84 -0.18 -14.63
N ALA A 461 -19.53 -0.06 -14.40
CA ALA A 461 -18.56 -0.93 -15.08
C ALA A 461 -18.66 -2.42 -14.70
N HIS A 462 -19.12 -2.71 -13.49
CA HIS A 462 -19.15 -4.06 -12.92
C HIS A 462 -20.54 -4.67 -13.04
N ILE A 463 -20.91 -5.11 -14.24
CA ILE A 463 -22.16 -5.86 -14.45
C ILE A 463 -21.81 -7.28 -14.86
N GLN A 464 -22.25 -8.26 -14.06
CA GLN A 464 -21.91 -9.66 -14.28
C GLN A 464 -22.43 -10.14 -15.65
N ALA A 465 -21.54 -10.81 -16.40
CA ALA A 465 -21.81 -11.43 -17.69
C ALA A 465 -22.23 -10.49 -18.84
N LEU A 466 -22.17 -9.17 -18.65
CA LEU A 466 -22.49 -8.18 -19.69
C LEU A 466 -21.30 -7.25 -19.94
N GLN A 467 -21.20 -6.70 -21.15
CA GLN A 467 -20.18 -5.70 -21.46
C GLN A 467 -20.76 -4.54 -22.27
N TYR A 468 -20.09 -3.39 -22.19
CA TYR A 468 -20.48 -2.19 -22.92
C TYR A 468 -19.82 -2.13 -24.29
N TYR A 469 -20.62 -1.82 -25.30
CA TYR A 469 -20.20 -1.61 -26.68
C TYR A 469 -20.47 -0.17 -27.10
N PRO A 470 -19.47 0.55 -27.64
CA PRO A 470 -19.68 1.87 -28.22
C PRO A 470 -20.69 1.83 -29.37
N PHE A 471 -21.68 2.73 -29.33
CA PHE A 471 -22.65 2.89 -30.41
C PHE A 471 -22.70 4.35 -30.87
N ARG A 472 -22.66 4.55 -32.19
CA ARG A 472 -22.72 5.86 -32.84
C ARG A 472 -23.75 5.83 -33.97
N GLN A 473 -24.74 6.70 -33.92
CA GLN A 473 -25.74 6.89 -34.96
C GLN A 473 -26.28 8.32 -34.92
N ASP A 474 -26.43 8.98 -36.07
CA ASP A 474 -27.11 10.29 -36.20
C ASP A 474 -26.65 11.36 -35.17
N ASN A 475 -25.33 11.49 -35.00
CA ASN A 475 -24.66 12.35 -33.99
C ASN A 475 -24.90 11.99 -32.52
N TRP A 476 -25.60 10.89 -32.23
CA TRP A 476 -25.70 10.31 -30.91
C TRP A 476 -24.50 9.38 -30.64
N PHE A 477 -23.95 9.48 -29.43
CA PHE A 477 -22.97 8.54 -28.90
C PHE A 477 -23.42 8.03 -27.55
N GLY A 478 -23.35 6.71 -27.37
CA GLY A 478 -23.60 6.06 -26.10
C GLY A 478 -23.09 4.64 -26.09
N MET A 479 -23.57 3.85 -25.13
CA MET A 479 -23.14 2.47 -24.93
C MET A 479 -24.32 1.51 -24.95
N ILE A 480 -24.16 0.38 -25.63
CA ILE A 480 -25.07 -0.76 -25.55
C ILE A 480 -24.49 -1.74 -24.54
N LEU A 481 -25.29 -2.16 -23.56
CA LEU A 481 -24.94 -3.24 -22.64
C LEU A 481 -25.51 -4.55 -23.20
N ALA A 482 -24.65 -5.51 -23.53
CA ALA A 482 -25.05 -6.79 -24.12
C ALA A 482 -24.15 -7.95 -23.68
#